data_AF-S4W998-F1
#
_entry.id   AF-S4W998-F1
#
_cell.length_a   1.000
_cell.length_b   1.000
_cell.length_c   1.000
_cell.angle_alpha   90.00
_cell.angle_beta   90.00
_cell.angle_gamma   90.00
#
_symmetry.space_group_name_H-M   'P 1'
#
loop_
_entity.id
_entity.type
_entity.pdbx_description
1 polymer ?
#
loop_
_entity_poly.entity_id
_entity_poly.type
_entity_poly.pdbx_seq_one_letter_code
_entity_poly.pdbx_strand_id
1 'polypeptide(L)'
;QLKGYAFTTNGWVQSYGSRYVRPPIVVGDVSRPAAMSVKESVYAQSLTSKPVKGMLTGPVTCLRWSFPRDDVSQEIQALQLGLALRDEVNDLEAAGINVIQVDEPAIREGLPLRAGKARTEYLRWAAQSFRVATSGVANKTQIHSHFCYSDLDPNHIK
;
A
#
# COMPACT_ATOMS: atom_id res chain seq x y z
N GLN A 1 4.60 -4.42 11.99
CA GLN A 1 4.45 -2.99 12.34
C GLN A 1 2.97 -2.62 12.47
N LEU A 2 2.12 -3.07 11.56
CA LEU A 2 0.67 -2.99 11.70
C LEU A 2 0.11 -4.06 12.65
N LYS A 3 -0.98 -3.73 13.37
CA LYS A 3 -1.86 -4.72 14.01
C LYS A 3 -2.72 -5.41 12.95
N GLY A 4 -3.30 -6.57 13.29
CA GLY A 4 -4.09 -7.37 12.36
C GLY A 4 -3.28 -8.27 11.42
N TYR A 5 -1.94 -8.21 11.49
CA TYR A 5 -1.02 -9.03 10.71
C TYR A 5 -0.33 -10.11 11.54
N ALA A 6 -0.14 -11.29 10.94
CA ALA A 6 0.75 -12.35 11.40
C ALA A 6 1.83 -12.63 10.34
N PHE A 7 2.97 -13.16 10.76
CA PHE A 7 4.12 -13.45 9.89
C PHE A 7 4.65 -14.85 10.18
N THR A 8 4.94 -15.61 9.14
CA THR A 8 5.55 -16.94 9.26
C THR A 8 7.07 -16.84 9.30
N THR A 9 7.77 -17.89 9.76
CA THR A 9 9.23 -17.99 9.62
C THR A 9 9.62 -18.72 8.33
N ASN A 10 8.95 -19.84 8.02
CA ASN A 10 9.29 -20.74 6.90
C ASN A 10 8.16 -20.89 5.85
N GLY A 11 7.15 -20.01 5.85
CA GLY A 11 6.01 -20.08 4.91
C GLY A 11 6.32 -19.50 3.54
N TRP A 12 7.30 -20.06 2.84
CA TRP A 12 7.78 -19.58 1.54
C TRP A 12 6.83 -19.98 0.41
N VAL A 13 6.61 -19.05 -0.53
CA VAL A 13 5.85 -19.24 -1.77
C VAL A 13 6.73 -18.79 -2.93
N GLN A 14 6.84 -19.61 -3.98
CA GLN A 14 7.58 -19.24 -5.17
C GLN A 14 6.85 -18.12 -5.92
N SER A 15 7.57 -17.05 -6.28
CA SER A 15 7.02 -15.96 -7.09
C SER A 15 7.39 -16.17 -8.57
N TYR A 16 8.67 -16.32 -8.87
CA TYR A 16 9.18 -16.66 -10.21
C TYR A 16 10.61 -17.20 -10.14
N GLY A 17 10.99 -18.08 -11.07
CA GLY A 17 12.34 -18.63 -11.13
C GLY A 17 12.80 -19.21 -9.79
N SER A 18 13.91 -18.72 -9.24
CA SER A 18 14.41 -19.08 -7.90
C SER A 18 14.06 -18.05 -6.81
N ARG A 19 13.17 -17.09 -7.08
CA ARG A 19 12.76 -16.04 -6.16
C ARG A 19 11.48 -16.44 -5.43
N TYR A 20 11.56 -16.42 -4.11
CA TYR A 20 10.48 -16.76 -3.20
C TYR A 20 10.12 -15.53 -2.37
N VAL A 21 8.87 -15.46 -1.97
CA VAL A 21 8.36 -14.51 -1.01
C VAL A 21 7.80 -15.26 0.19
N ARG A 22 7.64 -14.56 1.30
CA ARG A 22 6.98 -15.09 2.50
C ARG A 22 5.83 -14.16 2.84
N PRO A 23 4.68 -14.30 2.16
CA PRO A 23 3.55 -13.40 2.31
C PRO A 23 3.10 -13.38 3.78
N PRO A 24 2.84 -12.20 4.35
CA PRO A 24 2.25 -12.14 5.68
C PRO A 24 0.75 -12.50 5.60
N ILE A 25 0.12 -12.69 6.75
CA ILE A 25 -1.27 -13.15 6.86
C ILE A 25 -2.08 -12.06 7.56
N VAL A 26 -3.18 -11.62 6.95
CA VAL A 26 -4.15 -10.75 7.60
C VAL A 26 -5.06 -11.63 8.45
N VAL A 27 -5.09 -11.41 9.77
CA VAL A 27 -5.81 -12.25 10.74
C VAL A 27 -6.80 -11.47 11.60
N GLY A 28 -6.89 -10.16 11.42
CA GLY A 28 -7.74 -9.29 12.22
C GLY A 28 -7.83 -7.89 11.63
N ASP A 29 -8.49 -6.99 12.36
CA ASP A 29 -8.61 -5.60 11.92
C ASP A 29 -7.26 -4.89 11.93
N VAL A 30 -7.00 -4.14 10.86
CA VAL A 30 -5.71 -3.50 10.62
C VAL A 30 -5.69 -2.09 11.20
N SER A 31 -4.64 -1.79 11.96
CA SER A 31 -4.36 -0.44 12.45
C SER A 31 -2.87 -0.21 12.61
N ARG A 32 -2.45 1.05 12.55
CA ARG A 32 -1.06 1.47 12.69
C ARG A 32 -0.83 2.07 14.10
N PRO A 33 -0.17 1.33 15.01
CA PRO A 33 -0.01 1.78 16.40
C PRO A 33 1.07 2.85 16.60
N ALA A 34 2.01 2.99 15.66
CA ALA A 34 3.14 3.92 15.73
C ALA A 34 3.72 4.19 14.33
N ALA A 35 4.52 5.26 14.22
CA ALA A 35 5.30 5.58 13.03
C ALA A 35 6.21 4.43 12.58
N MET A 36 6.26 4.19 11.27
CA MET A 36 6.95 3.06 10.67
C MET A 36 8.24 3.44 9.96
N SER A 37 8.22 4.48 9.11
CA SER A 37 9.34 4.90 8.24
C SER A 37 9.77 6.35 8.44
N VAL A 38 9.08 7.10 9.31
CA VAL A 38 9.38 8.52 9.60
C VAL A 38 10.83 8.70 10.04
N LYS A 39 11.31 7.89 11.00
CA LYS A 39 12.66 8.03 11.56
C LYS A 39 13.73 7.95 10.47
N GLU A 40 13.67 6.91 9.64
CA GLU A 40 14.65 6.67 8.59
C GLU A 40 14.53 7.72 7.47
N SER A 41 13.30 8.12 7.11
CA SER A 41 13.06 9.14 6.08
C SER A 41 13.60 10.51 6.49
N VAL A 42 13.36 10.92 7.74
CA VAL A 42 13.88 12.18 8.31
C VAL A 42 15.40 12.16 8.36
N TYR A 43 16.00 11.07 8.83
CA TYR A 43 17.45 10.95 8.84
C TYR A 43 18.03 11.05 7.43
N ALA A 44 17.46 10.35 6.45
CA ALA A 44 17.90 10.42 5.06
C ALA A 44 17.79 11.84 4.49
N GLN A 45 16.68 12.54 4.75
CA GLN A 45 16.50 13.94 4.34
C GLN A 45 17.49 14.88 5.01
N SER A 46 17.93 14.62 6.25
CA SER A 46 18.89 15.46 6.97
C SER A 46 20.30 15.45 6.36
N LEU A 47 20.65 14.41 5.60
CA LEU A 47 21.97 14.24 4.99
C LEU A 47 22.14 14.96 3.64
N THR A 48 21.08 15.61 3.15
CA THR A 48 21.11 16.25 1.83
C THR A 48 20.16 17.43 1.73
N SER A 49 20.51 18.40 0.88
CA SER A 49 19.61 19.49 0.50
C SER A 49 18.64 19.10 -0.64
N LYS A 50 18.83 17.93 -1.26
CA LYS A 50 17.91 17.43 -2.30
C LYS A 50 16.65 16.84 -1.66
N PRO A 51 15.49 16.91 -2.32
CA PRO A 51 14.28 16.24 -1.85
C PRO A 51 14.49 14.71 -1.79
N VAL A 52 14.25 14.12 -0.63
CA VAL A 52 14.25 12.66 -0.41
C VAL A 52 12.81 12.16 -0.38
N LYS A 53 12.56 11.02 -1.03
CA LYS A 53 11.25 10.39 -1.04
C LYS A 53 11.01 9.59 0.25
N GLY A 54 9.90 9.85 0.93
CA GLY A 54 9.31 8.87 1.85
C GLY A 54 8.74 7.71 1.04
N MET A 55 8.92 6.47 1.50
CA MET A 55 8.53 5.27 0.76
C MET A 55 7.52 4.45 1.55
N LEU A 56 6.40 4.12 0.92
CA LEU A 56 5.34 3.26 1.45
C LEU A 56 4.84 2.30 0.37
N THR A 57 4.25 1.19 0.79
CA THR A 57 3.51 0.27 -0.08
C THR A 57 2.02 0.56 0.06
N GLY A 58 1.32 0.71 -1.05
CA GLY A 58 -0.10 1.03 -1.08
C GLY A 58 -0.99 -0.08 -0.50
N PRO A 59 -2.24 0.27 -0.13
CA PRO A 59 -3.15 -0.65 0.53
C PRO A 59 -3.54 -1.87 -0.32
N VAL A 60 -3.70 -1.72 -1.64
CA VAL A 60 -4.04 -2.84 -2.51
C VAL A 60 -2.86 -3.81 -2.58
N THR A 61 -1.64 -3.32 -2.77
CA THR A 61 -0.43 -4.16 -2.78
C THR A 61 -0.18 -4.83 -1.44
N CYS A 62 -0.35 -4.11 -0.32
CA CYS A 62 -0.30 -4.70 1.01
C CYS A 62 -1.30 -5.86 1.15
N LEU A 63 -2.50 -5.73 0.60
CA LEU A 63 -3.51 -6.79 0.61
C LEU A 63 -3.16 -7.95 -0.33
N ARG A 64 -2.81 -7.65 -1.58
CA ARG A 64 -2.61 -8.64 -2.65
C ARG A 64 -1.40 -9.53 -2.43
N TRP A 65 -0.35 -8.99 -1.82
CA TRP A 65 0.86 -9.75 -1.48
C TRP A 65 0.85 -10.27 -0.04
N SER A 66 -0.33 -10.34 0.56
CA SER A 66 -0.61 -11.05 1.81
C SER A 66 -1.57 -12.21 1.54
N PHE A 67 -1.67 -13.14 2.48
CA PHE A 67 -2.83 -14.01 2.59
C PHE A 67 -3.96 -13.23 3.26
N PRO A 68 -5.06 -12.89 2.54
CA PRO A 68 -6.17 -12.15 3.13
C PRO A 68 -6.99 -13.03 4.07
N ARG A 69 -7.70 -12.41 5.01
CA ARG A 69 -8.73 -13.10 5.80
C ARG A 69 -9.99 -13.33 4.95
N ASP A 70 -10.76 -14.34 5.30
CA ASP A 70 -11.90 -14.88 4.55
C ASP A 70 -13.27 -14.55 5.16
N ASP A 71 -13.30 -13.93 6.34
CA ASP A 71 -14.51 -13.57 7.07
C ASP A 71 -15.03 -12.15 6.76
N VAL A 72 -14.23 -11.30 6.12
CA VAL A 72 -14.63 -9.96 5.63
C VAL A 72 -14.18 -9.71 4.20
N SER A 73 -14.86 -8.81 3.50
CA SER A 73 -14.53 -8.49 2.10
C SER A 73 -13.13 -7.89 1.95
N GLN A 74 -12.53 -8.09 0.77
CA GLN A 74 -11.25 -7.45 0.43
C GLN A 74 -11.35 -5.91 0.39
N GLU A 75 -12.53 -5.35 0.07
CA GLU A 75 -12.79 -3.90 0.14
C GLU A 75 -12.60 -3.38 1.57
N ILE A 76 -13.15 -4.07 2.57
CA ILE A 76 -13.00 -3.68 3.99
C ILE A 76 -11.51 -3.72 4.39
N GLN A 77 -10.81 -4.79 4.04
CA GLN A 77 -9.39 -4.95 4.35
C GLN A 77 -8.53 -3.85 3.70
N ALA A 78 -8.77 -3.55 2.42
CA ALA A 78 -8.07 -2.50 1.69
C ALA A 78 -8.34 -1.10 2.27
N LEU A 79 -9.57 -0.83 2.71
CA LEU A 79 -9.92 0.45 3.35
C LEU A 79 -9.27 0.60 4.73
N GLN A 80 -9.23 -0.45 5.56
CA GLN A 80 -8.49 -0.42 6.83
C GLN A 80 -7.00 -0.15 6.61
N LEU A 81 -6.39 -0.81 5.61
CA LEU A 81 -5.02 -0.54 5.18
C LEU A 81 -4.85 0.91 4.71
N GLY A 82 -5.80 1.43 3.93
CA GLY A 82 -5.78 2.81 3.45
C GLY A 82 -5.78 3.82 4.62
N LEU A 83 -6.62 3.58 5.63
CA LEU A 83 -6.65 4.41 6.84
C LEU A 83 -5.35 4.32 7.65
N ALA A 84 -4.83 3.10 7.86
CA ALA A 84 -3.57 2.89 8.57
C ALA A 84 -2.38 3.54 7.87
N LEU A 85 -2.35 3.51 6.53
CA LEU A 85 -1.31 4.15 5.72
C LEU A 85 -1.47 5.67 5.65
N ARG A 86 -2.71 6.20 5.74
CA ARG A 86 -2.97 7.64 5.82
C ARG A 86 -2.24 8.26 7.00
N ASP A 87 -2.27 7.61 8.15
CA ASP A 87 -1.57 8.09 9.35
C ASP A 87 -0.06 8.18 9.11
N GLU A 88 0.53 7.21 8.40
CA GLU A 88 1.95 7.24 8.07
C GLU A 88 2.30 8.32 7.04
N VAL A 89 1.46 8.52 6.01
CA VAL A 89 1.61 9.59 5.02
C VAL A 89 1.57 10.96 5.71
N ASN A 90 0.59 11.17 6.60
CA ASN A 90 0.45 12.41 7.35
C ASN A 90 1.64 12.64 8.30
N ASP A 91 2.13 11.59 8.97
CA ASP A 91 3.29 11.70 9.86
C ASP A 91 4.58 12.03 9.07
N LEU A 92 4.76 11.45 7.88
CA LEU A 92 5.86 11.79 6.98
C LEU A 92 5.80 13.26 6.55
N GLU A 93 4.63 13.74 6.13
CA GLU A 93 4.42 15.15 5.79
C GLU A 93 4.71 16.07 6.98
N ALA A 94 4.17 15.75 8.16
CA ALA A 94 4.38 16.52 9.38
C ALA A 94 5.86 16.56 9.82
N ALA A 95 6.61 15.51 9.51
CA ALA A 95 8.05 15.43 9.76
C ALA A 95 8.92 16.12 8.68
N GLY A 96 8.29 16.77 7.69
CA GLY A 96 8.97 17.57 6.66
C GLY A 96 9.31 16.81 5.38
N ILE A 97 8.82 15.58 5.21
CA ILE A 97 9.00 14.79 3.98
C ILE A 97 7.93 15.20 2.96
N ASN A 98 8.27 16.16 2.10
CA ASN A 98 7.32 16.76 1.16
C ASN A 98 7.19 16.01 -0.19
N VAL A 99 7.95 14.92 -0.38
CA VAL A 99 7.81 14.01 -1.53
C VAL A 99 7.59 12.62 -0.97
N ILE A 100 6.43 12.03 -1.21
CA ILE A 100 6.05 10.73 -0.64
C ILE A 100 5.61 9.82 -1.78
N GLN A 101 6.18 8.63 -1.84
CA GLN A 101 5.86 7.63 -2.83
C GLN A 101 5.11 6.46 -2.18
N VAL A 102 3.94 6.14 -2.74
CA VAL A 102 3.08 5.03 -2.32
C VAL A 102 2.92 4.06 -3.49
N ASP A 103 3.60 2.92 -3.42
CA ASP A 103 3.72 1.99 -4.55
C ASP A 103 2.52 1.05 -4.66
N GLU A 104 1.92 0.93 -5.86
CA GLU A 104 0.78 0.05 -6.11
C GLU A 104 0.99 -0.95 -7.28
N PRO A 105 2.09 -1.72 -7.30
CA PRO A 105 2.36 -2.65 -8.39
C PRO A 105 1.29 -3.75 -8.55
N ALA A 106 0.63 -4.16 -7.47
CA ALA A 106 -0.37 -5.23 -7.52
C ALA A 106 -1.79 -4.74 -7.89
N ILE A 107 -1.98 -3.46 -8.22
CA ILE A 107 -3.30 -2.91 -8.53
C ILE A 107 -3.96 -3.60 -9.74
N ARG A 108 -3.15 -4.09 -10.68
CA ARG A 108 -3.64 -4.86 -11.83
C ARG A 108 -3.71 -6.35 -11.54
N GLU A 109 -2.80 -6.86 -10.73
CA GLU A 109 -2.77 -8.27 -10.28
C GLU A 109 -4.05 -8.66 -9.54
N GLY A 110 -4.61 -7.75 -8.73
CA GLY A 110 -5.85 -7.98 -7.99
C GLY A 110 -7.13 -7.93 -8.81
N LEU A 111 -7.07 -7.55 -10.09
CA LEU A 111 -8.25 -7.37 -10.92
C LEU A 111 -9.00 -8.70 -11.14
N PRO A 112 -10.31 -8.77 -10.86
CA PRO A 112 -11.10 -9.98 -11.10
C PRO A 112 -11.01 -10.48 -12.54
N LEU A 113 -10.88 -11.80 -12.71
CA LEU A 113 -10.59 -12.45 -14.00
C LEU A 113 -11.69 -12.26 -15.06
N ARG A 114 -12.94 -12.07 -14.63
CA ARG A 114 -14.09 -11.86 -15.51
C ARG A 114 -14.56 -10.41 -15.44
N ALA A 115 -15.03 -9.90 -16.59
CA ALA A 115 -15.80 -8.67 -16.61
C ALA A 115 -17.11 -8.85 -15.84
N GLY A 116 -17.69 -7.75 -15.37
CA GLY A 116 -18.94 -7.72 -14.61
C GLY A 116 -18.80 -7.00 -13.28
N LYS A 117 -19.83 -7.14 -12.43
CA LYS A 117 -19.99 -6.39 -11.18
C LYS A 117 -18.75 -6.41 -10.28
N ALA A 118 -18.18 -7.58 -10.03
CA ALA A 118 -17.01 -7.73 -9.18
C ALA A 118 -15.79 -6.94 -9.68
N ARG A 119 -15.56 -6.90 -11.00
CA ARG A 119 -14.46 -6.12 -11.60
C ARG A 119 -14.72 -4.62 -11.46
N THR A 120 -15.94 -4.18 -11.75
CA THR A 120 -16.32 -2.77 -11.58
C THR A 120 -16.20 -2.31 -10.13
N GLU A 121 -16.61 -3.15 -9.18
CA GLU A 121 -16.46 -2.88 -7.75
C GLU A 121 -14.98 -2.82 -7.34
N TYR A 122 -14.16 -3.77 -7.80
CA TYR A 122 -12.70 -3.75 -7.61
C TYR A 122 -12.08 -2.44 -8.05
N LEU A 123 -12.37 -2.01 -9.29
CA LEU A 123 -11.83 -0.76 -9.84
C LEU A 123 -12.19 0.44 -8.96
N ARG A 124 -13.41 0.46 -8.40
CA ARG A 124 -13.86 1.53 -7.50
C ARG A 124 -13.09 1.51 -6.19
N TRP A 125 -13.12 0.39 -5.45
CA TRP A 125 -12.59 0.36 -4.09
C TRP A 125 -11.07 0.32 -4.03
N ALA A 126 -10.41 -0.28 -5.04
CA ALA A 126 -8.95 -0.31 -5.12
C ALA A 126 -8.40 1.12 -5.20
N ALA A 127 -8.87 1.90 -6.19
CA ALA A 127 -8.50 3.30 -6.34
C ALA A 127 -8.95 4.17 -5.14
N GLN A 128 -10.13 3.87 -4.56
CA GLN A 128 -10.59 4.55 -3.35
C GLN A 128 -9.64 4.34 -2.17
N SER A 129 -9.19 3.11 -1.90
CA SER A 129 -8.28 2.82 -0.79
C SER A 129 -6.95 3.56 -0.92
N PHE A 130 -6.38 3.63 -2.13
CA PHE A 130 -5.19 4.41 -2.42
C PHE A 130 -5.41 5.91 -2.14
N ARG A 131 -6.54 6.45 -2.60
CA ARG A 131 -6.91 7.85 -2.32
C ARG A 131 -7.14 8.10 -0.84
N VAL A 132 -7.71 7.15 -0.08
CA VAL A 132 -7.86 7.28 1.37
C VAL A 132 -6.51 7.49 2.05
N ALA A 133 -5.47 6.75 1.63
CA ALA A 133 -4.11 6.90 2.16
C ALA A 133 -3.46 8.25 1.79
N THR A 134 -3.81 8.83 0.65
CA THR A 134 -3.02 9.92 0.03
C THR A 134 -3.74 11.27 -0.07
N SER A 135 -5.06 11.34 0.17
CA SER A 135 -5.85 12.59 0.01
C SER A 135 -5.86 13.48 1.25
N GLY A 136 -5.05 13.17 2.27
CA GLY A 136 -4.95 13.96 3.50
C GLY A 136 -3.88 15.06 3.47
N VAL A 137 -3.01 15.04 2.45
CA VAL A 137 -1.82 15.91 2.37
C VAL A 137 -2.13 17.30 1.84
N ALA A 138 -1.26 18.25 2.13
CA ALA A 138 -1.31 19.59 1.56
C ALA A 138 -0.96 19.59 0.06
N ASN A 139 -1.47 20.56 -0.69
CA ASN A 139 -1.20 20.72 -2.13
C ASN A 139 0.29 20.82 -2.49
N LYS A 140 1.14 21.26 -1.55
CA LYS A 140 2.59 21.37 -1.75
C LYS A 140 3.31 20.02 -1.66
N THR A 141 2.67 19.00 -1.10
CA THR A 141 3.24 17.67 -0.92
C THR A 141 3.01 16.85 -2.17
N GLN A 142 4.10 16.31 -2.72
CA GLN A 142 4.06 15.59 -3.98
C GLN A 142 3.93 14.08 -3.74
N ILE A 143 2.75 13.55 -4.05
CA ILE A 143 2.49 12.10 -4.02
C ILE A 143 2.97 11.48 -5.34
N HIS A 144 3.78 10.42 -5.22
CA HIS A 144 4.21 9.56 -6.32
C HIS A 144 3.61 8.17 -6.15
N SER A 145 3.47 7.43 -7.24
CA SER A 145 3.18 6.00 -7.21
C SER A 145 4.03 5.26 -8.23
N HIS A 146 4.11 3.95 -8.09
CA HIS A 146 4.84 3.05 -8.97
C HIS A 146 3.98 1.83 -9.30
N PHE A 147 4.04 1.42 -10.56
CA PHE A 147 3.38 0.24 -11.10
C PHE A 147 4.39 -0.56 -11.92
N CYS A 148 4.34 -1.89 -11.85
CA CYS A 148 5.27 -2.73 -12.60
C CYS A 148 4.67 -4.10 -12.95
N TYR A 149 5.31 -4.78 -13.92
CA TYR A 149 5.08 -6.18 -14.27
C TYR A 149 3.62 -6.59 -14.42
N SER A 150 2.84 -5.81 -15.17
CA SER A 150 1.41 -6.05 -15.40
C SER A 150 0.95 -5.42 -16.72
N ASP A 151 -0.13 -5.94 -17.30
CA ASP A 151 -0.88 -5.30 -18.40
C ASP A 151 -1.73 -4.14 -17.83
N LEU A 152 -1.07 -3.01 -17.58
CA LEU A 152 -1.65 -1.86 -16.90
C LEU A 152 -2.79 -1.21 -17.70
N ASP A 153 -3.88 -0.88 -17.01
CA ASP A 153 -4.97 -0.06 -17.53
C ASP A 153 -4.81 1.39 -17.03
N PRO A 154 -4.47 2.35 -17.91
CA PRO A 154 -4.26 3.74 -17.51
C PRO A 154 -5.54 4.41 -16.99
N ASN A 155 -6.74 3.90 -17.28
CA ASN A 155 -7.99 4.49 -16.79
C ASN A 155 -8.31 4.11 -15.34
N HIS A 156 -7.72 3.02 -14.82
CA HIS A 156 -7.86 2.67 -13.40
C HIS A 156 -6.88 3.45 -12.52
N ILE A 157 -5.77 3.89 -13.12
CA ILE A 157 -4.65 4.54 -12.43
C ILE A 157 -4.83 6.07 -12.35
N LYS A 158 -5.69 6.64 -13.20
CA LYS A 158 -6.11 8.05 -13.16
C LYS A 158 -7.20 8.28 -12.12
#